data_AF-A0A1Y5F920-F1
#
_entry.id   AF-A0A1Y5F920-F1
#
_cell.length_a   1.000
_cell.length_b   1.000
_cell.length_c   1.000
_cell.angle_alpha   90.00
_cell.angle_beta   90.00
_cell.angle_gamma   90.00
#
_symmetry.space_group_name_H-M   'P 1'
#
loop_
_entity.id
_entity.type
_entity.pdbx_description
1 polymer ?
#
loop_
_entity_poly.entity_id
_entity_poly.type
_entity_poly.pdbx_seq_one_letter_code
_entity_poly.pdbx_strand_id
1 'polypeptide(L)'
;MFRISPEEHESLRSQFVTSNEGRGGRRYQPHVFTENGVAMLSSILKSETAIDVNIAIMRTFTQLRSFMMLEKELVTRMSSLEMNTAEVFKVVFEKLDSLDEQLPSFKKDRV
;
A
#
# COMPACT_ATOMS: atom_id res chain seq x y z
N MET A 1 -3.16 11.23 -14.11
CA MET A 1 -2.08 10.61 -14.91
C MET A 1 -0.82 10.54 -14.07
N PHE A 2 0.03 9.55 -14.32
CA PHE A 2 1.36 9.47 -13.72
C PHE A 2 2.37 9.02 -14.78
N ARG A 3 3.65 9.24 -14.52
CA ARG A 3 4.74 8.82 -15.41
C ARG A 3 5.22 7.45 -14.97
N ILE A 4 5.39 6.54 -15.94
CA ILE A 4 5.89 5.19 -15.67
C ILE A 4 7.40 5.19 -15.50
N SER A 5 7.93 4.19 -14.80
CA SER A 5 9.37 4.01 -14.62
C SER A 5 10.06 3.63 -15.94
N PRO A 6 11.40 3.77 -16.05
CA PRO A 6 12.14 3.28 -17.20
C PRO A 6 11.88 1.78 -17.44
N GLU A 7 11.91 0.98 -16.39
CA GLU A 7 11.75 -0.48 -16.46
C GLU A 7 10.34 -0.87 -16.95
N GLU A 8 9.30 -0.20 -16.44
CA GLU A 8 7.93 -0.37 -16.92
C GLU A 8 7.80 0.04 -18.39
N HIS A 9 8.46 1.13 -18.79
CA HIS A 9 8.43 1.59 -20.17
C HIS A 9 9.07 0.56 -21.12
N GLU A 10 10.19 -0.03 -20.73
CA GLU A 10 10.87 -1.08 -21.49
C GLU A 10 9.98 -2.31 -21.69
N SER A 11 9.30 -2.75 -20.62
CA SER A 11 8.36 -3.88 -20.69
C SER A 11 7.20 -3.64 -21.67
N LEU A 12 6.80 -2.38 -21.84
CA LEU A 12 5.74 -1.96 -22.77
C LEU A 12 6.25 -1.69 -24.20
N ARG A 13 7.56 -1.73 -24.47
CA ARG A 13 8.09 -1.56 -25.83
C ARG A 13 7.97 -2.86 -26.61
N SER A 14 7.45 -2.76 -27.84
CA SER A 14 7.51 -3.86 -28.80
C SER A 14 8.93 -4.04 -29.30
N GLN A 15 9.43 -5.27 -29.34
CA GLN A 15 10.78 -5.57 -29.82
C GLN A 15 11.00 -5.21 -31.30
N PHE A 16 9.94 -5.21 -32.12
CA PHE A 16 10.06 -5.07 -33.58
C PHE A 16 9.36 -3.83 -34.15
N VAL A 17 8.40 -3.26 -33.43
CA VAL A 17 7.51 -2.20 -33.96
C VAL A 17 7.86 -0.81 -33.41
N THR A 18 8.83 -0.71 -32.50
CA THR A 18 9.31 0.58 -31.99
C THR A 18 10.59 1.04 -32.67
N SER A 19 10.76 2.36 -32.75
CA SER A 19 11.97 2.96 -33.32
C SER A 19 13.23 2.63 -32.51
N ASN A 20 14.35 2.48 -33.21
CA ASN A 20 15.65 2.23 -32.59
C ASN A 20 16.05 3.36 -31.64
N GLU A 21 16.83 3.00 -30.61
CA GLU A 21 17.38 3.98 -29.68
C GLU A 21 18.20 5.05 -30.41
N GLY A 22 17.95 6.31 -30.05
CA GLY A 22 18.58 7.47 -30.70
C GLY A 22 17.95 7.92 -32.02
N ARG A 23 17.00 7.20 -32.62
CA ARG A 23 16.31 7.61 -33.86
C ARG A 23 14.80 7.57 -33.72
N GLY A 24 14.18 8.71 -33.43
CA GLY A 24 12.71 8.87 -33.50
C GLY A 24 11.90 8.26 -32.33
N GLY A 25 12.56 7.72 -31.31
CA GLY A 25 11.90 7.28 -30.07
C GLY A 25 11.37 8.43 -29.21
N ARG A 26 10.49 8.11 -28.26
CA ARG A 26 10.01 9.08 -27.26
C ARG A 26 11.18 9.63 -26.44
N ARG A 27 11.35 10.96 -26.40
CA ARG A 27 12.37 11.63 -25.57
C ARG A 27 12.06 11.60 -24.07
N TYR A 28 10.82 11.30 -23.73
CA TYR A 28 10.28 11.36 -22.38
C TYR A 28 9.44 10.12 -22.11
N GLN A 29 9.53 9.58 -20.89
CA GLN A 29 8.68 8.47 -20.46
C GLN A 29 7.20 8.85 -20.63
N PRO A 30 6.37 7.92 -21.12
CA PRO A 30 4.98 8.19 -21.36
C PRO A 30 4.22 8.38 -20.04
N HIS A 31 3.19 9.21 -20.12
CA HIS A 31 2.19 9.32 -19.06
C HIS A 31 1.07 8.33 -19.33
N VAL A 32 0.66 7.63 -18.27
CA VAL A 32 -0.47 6.69 -18.31
C VAL A 32 -1.68 7.29 -17.60
N PHE A 33 -2.86 6.88 -18.08
CA PHE A 33 -4.12 7.31 -17.51
C PHE A 33 -4.32 6.73 -16.12
N THR A 34 -4.83 7.56 -15.21
CA THR A 34 -5.39 7.13 -13.93
C THR A 34 -6.86 6.80 -14.14
N GLU A 35 -7.54 6.25 -13.13
CA GLU A 35 -8.97 5.90 -13.16
C GLU A 35 -9.85 6.99 -13.82
N ASN A 36 -9.78 8.24 -13.33
CA ASN A 36 -10.51 9.37 -13.91
C ASN A 36 -10.16 9.66 -15.38
N GLY A 37 -8.93 9.35 -15.78
CA GLY A 37 -8.46 9.49 -17.15
C GLY A 37 -9.02 8.42 -18.08
N VAL A 38 -9.16 7.18 -17.60
CA VAL A 38 -9.81 6.10 -18.34
C VAL A 38 -11.30 6.39 -18.50
N ALA A 39 -11.95 6.91 -17.45
CA ALA A 39 -13.34 7.37 -17.52
C ALA A 39 -13.55 8.51 -18.54
N MET A 40 -12.57 9.40 -18.74
CA MET A 40 -12.66 10.41 -19.80
C MET A 40 -12.54 9.81 -21.20
N LEU A 41 -11.71 8.77 -21.39
CA LEU A 41 -11.57 8.10 -22.69
C LEU A 41 -12.84 7.35 -23.11
N SER A 42 -13.60 6.80 -22.16
CA SER A 42 -14.85 6.11 -22.47
C SER A 42 -15.95 7.03 -22.98
N SER A 43 -15.85 8.34 -22.72
CA SER A 43 -16.73 9.33 -23.34
C SER A 43 -16.46 9.52 -24.84
N ILE A 44 -15.24 9.20 -25.28
CA ILE A 44 -14.77 9.37 -26.66
C ILE A 44 -14.99 8.07 -27.45
N LEU A 45 -14.71 6.91 -26.84
CA LEU A 45 -14.88 5.60 -27.48
C LEU A 45 -16.31 5.08 -27.26
N LYS A 46 -17.10 5.02 -28.34
CA LYS A 46 -18.53 4.67 -28.30
C LYS A 46 -18.88 3.26 -28.78
N SER A 47 -17.89 2.39 -29.03
CA SER A 47 -18.17 1.00 -29.42
C SER A 47 -18.61 0.18 -28.22
N GLU A 48 -19.47 -0.82 -28.43
CA GLU A 48 -19.93 -1.73 -27.37
C GLU A 48 -18.75 -2.37 -26.63
N THR A 49 -17.75 -2.86 -27.38
CA THR A 49 -16.53 -3.42 -26.80
C THR A 49 -15.77 -2.44 -25.92
N ALA A 50 -15.67 -1.16 -26.32
CA ALA A 50 -14.97 -0.16 -25.51
C ALA A 50 -15.73 0.18 -24.22
N ILE A 51 -17.07 0.17 -24.28
CA ILE A 51 -17.93 0.38 -23.12
C ILE A 51 -17.72 -0.75 -22.11
N ASP A 52 -17.77 -2.01 -22.54
CA ASP A 52 -17.60 -3.18 -21.69
C ASP A 52 -16.22 -3.22 -21.02
N VAL A 53 -15.16 -2.97 -21.80
CA VAL A 53 -13.79 -2.92 -21.30
C VAL A 53 -13.63 -1.80 -20.28
N ASN A 54 -14.19 -0.62 -20.52
CA ASN A 54 -14.13 0.48 -19.56
C ASN A 54 -14.82 0.13 -18.24
N ILE A 55 -16.00 -0.51 -18.29
CA ILE A 55 -16.71 -0.95 -17.08
C ILE A 55 -15.85 -1.95 -16.29
N ALA A 56 -15.22 -2.92 -16.97
CA ALA A 56 -14.34 -3.89 -16.33
C ALA A 56 -13.12 -3.23 -15.67
N ILE A 57 -12.49 -2.27 -16.35
CA ILE A 57 -11.35 -1.51 -15.81
C ILE A 57 -11.77 -0.76 -14.54
N MET A 58 -12.86 0.00 -14.58
CA MET A 58 -13.35 0.78 -13.43
C MET A 58 -13.68 -0.11 -12.22
N ARG A 59 -14.34 -1.25 -12.44
CA ARG A 59 -14.63 -2.24 -11.38
C ARG A 59 -13.36 -2.74 -10.71
N THR A 60 -12.35 -3.04 -11.51
CA THR A 60 -11.06 -3.56 -11.02
C THR A 60 -10.34 -2.52 -10.17
N PHE A 61 -10.27 -1.26 -10.63
CA PHE A 61 -9.68 -0.17 -9.86
C PHE A 61 -10.40 0.11 -8.54
N THR A 62 -11.74 0.07 -8.55
CA THR A 62 -12.54 0.26 -7.32
C THR A 62 -12.24 -0.84 -6.29
N GLN A 63 -12.17 -2.10 -6.74
CA GLN A 63 -11.84 -3.23 -5.86
C GLN A 63 -10.42 -3.11 -5.30
N LEU A 64 -9.43 -2.84 -6.15
CA LEU A 64 -8.04 -2.60 -5.73
C LEU A 64 -7.93 -1.51 -4.67
N ARG A 65 -8.66 -0.41 -4.85
CA ARG A 65 -8.66 0.70 -3.89
C ARG A 65 -9.31 0.31 -2.56
N SER A 66 -10.43 -0.41 -2.59
CA SER A 66 -11.05 -0.93 -1.37
C SER A 66 -10.11 -1.86 -0.60
N PHE A 67 -9.38 -2.72 -1.32
CA PHE A 67 -8.40 -3.63 -0.73
C PHE A 67 -7.24 -2.89 -0.06
N MET A 68 -6.64 -1.91 -0.75
CA MET A 68 -5.57 -1.08 -0.16
C MET A 68 -6.03 -0.29 1.07
N MET A 69 -7.29 0.17 1.09
CA MET A 69 -7.84 0.87 2.26
C MET A 69 -8.03 -0.07 3.45
N LEU A 70 -8.48 -1.31 3.20
CA LEU A 70 -8.59 -2.34 4.24
C LEU A 70 -7.22 -2.68 4.83
N GLU A 71 -6.18 -2.85 4.00
CA GLU A 71 -4.81 -3.11 4.47
C GLU A 71 -4.32 -1.99 5.40
N LYS A 72 -4.53 -0.72 5.01
CA LYS A 72 -4.14 0.42 5.83
C LYS A 72 -4.87 0.46 7.18
N GLU A 73 -6.16 0.14 7.18
CA GLU A 73 -6.94 0.07 8.42
C GLU A 73 -6.41 -1.04 9.34
N LEU A 74 -6.11 -2.22 8.78
CA LEU A 74 -5.55 -3.34 9.53
C LEU A 74 -4.19 -2.99 10.16
N VAL A 75 -3.28 -2.38 9.40
CA VAL A 75 -1.98 -1.93 9.92
C VAL A 75 -2.18 -0.95 11.08
N THR A 76 -3.09 0.01 10.92
CA THR A 76 -3.36 1.01 11.95
C THR A 76 -3.92 0.38 13.23
N ARG A 77 -4.87 -0.56 13.09
CA ARG A 77 -5.42 -1.31 14.23
C ARG A 77 -4.34 -2.15 14.93
N MET A 78 -3.50 -2.84 14.16
CA MET A 78 -2.40 -3.64 14.71
C MET A 78 -1.44 -2.78 15.54
N SER A 79 -0.97 -1.66 14.98
CA SER A 79 -0.09 -0.74 15.70
C SER A 79 -0.74 -0.20 16.99
N SER A 80 -2.04 0.10 16.97
CA SER A 80 -2.75 0.55 18.18
C SER A 80 -2.83 -0.54 19.26
N LEU A 81 -3.02 -1.80 18.87
CA LEU A 81 -3.03 -2.93 19.81
C LEU A 81 -1.65 -3.17 20.41
N GLU A 82 -0.59 -3.09 19.62
CA GLU A 82 0.79 -3.19 20.09
C GLU A 82 1.12 -2.12 21.13
N MET A 83 0.72 -0.87 20.87
CA MET A 83 0.93 0.25 21.81
C MET A 83 0.17 0.04 23.13
N ASN A 84 -1.12 -0.32 23.07
CA ASN A 84 -1.92 -0.57 24.27
C ASN A 84 -1.37 -1.73 25.10
N THR A 85 -0.89 -2.79 24.42
CA THR A 85 -0.30 -3.95 25.09
C THR A 85 1.00 -3.57 25.80
N ALA A 86 1.86 -2.77 25.16
CA ALA A 86 3.08 -2.27 25.78
C ALA A 86 2.79 -1.39 27.02
N GLU A 87 1.73 -0.57 26.96
CA GLU A 87 1.29 0.24 28.10
C GLU A 87 0.82 -0.63 29.27
N VAL A 88 -0.02 -1.64 29.01
CA VAL A 88 -0.50 -2.57 30.04
C VAL A 88 0.67 -3.32 30.68
N PHE A 89 1.62 -3.83 29.88
CA PHE A 89 2.81 -4.48 30.42
C PHE A 89 3.62 -3.54 31.31
N LYS A 90 3.82 -2.29 30.90
CA LYS A 90 4.52 -1.28 31.70
C LYS A 90 3.85 -1.08 33.06
N VAL A 91 2.53 -0.92 33.08
CA VAL A 91 1.77 -0.75 34.34
C VAL A 91 1.90 -1.97 35.25
N VAL A 92 1.83 -3.19 34.68
CA VAL A 92 1.98 -4.43 35.46
C VAL A 92 3.38 -4.53 36.07
N PHE A 93 4.43 -4.26 35.30
CA PHE A 93 5.81 -4.29 35.80
C PHE A 93 6.05 -3.22 36.88
N GLU A 94 5.59 -1.98 36.68
CA GLU A 94 5.68 -0.93 37.70
C GLU A 94 4.99 -1.33 39.01
N LYS A 95 3.84 -2.03 38.92
CA LYS A 95 3.14 -2.54 40.11
C LYS A 95 3.90 -3.67 40.79
N LEU A 96 4.47 -4.61 40.05
CA LEU A 96 5.29 -5.68 40.60
C LEU A 96 6.53 -5.12 41.31
N ASP A 97 7.24 -4.18 40.69
CA ASP A 97 8.41 -3.52 41.27
C ASP A 97 8.05 -2.80 42.58
N SER A 98 6.91 -2.08 42.60
CA SER A 98 6.44 -1.40 43.81
C SER A 98 6.06 -2.36 44.96
N LEU A 99 5.66 -3.59 44.64
CA LEU A 99 5.36 -4.62 45.63
C LEU A 99 6.63 -5.30 46.15
N ASP A 100 7.62 -5.53 45.27
CA ASP A 100 8.93 -6.06 45.65
C ASP A 100 9.68 -5.09 46.60
N GLU A 101 9.57 -3.78 46.38
CA GLU A 101 10.13 -2.77 47.31
C GLU A 101 9.42 -2.72 48.67
N GLN A 102 8.15 -3.14 48.75
CA GLN A 102 7.36 -3.14 49.99
C GLN A 102 7.49 -4.41 50.82
N LEU A 103 8.15 -5.45 50.28
CA LEU A 103 8.39 -6.67 51.05
C LEU A 103 9.52 -6.44 52.06
N PRO A 104 9.28 -6.65 53.37
CA PRO A 104 10.38 -6.65 54.33
C PRO A 104 11.37 -7.74 53.90
N SER A 105 12.66 -7.42 53.85
CA SER A 105 13.68 -8.41 53.48
C SER A 105 13.54 -9.60 54.42
N PHE A 106 12.99 -10.71 53.94
CA PHE A 106 13.09 -11.97 54.66
C PHE A 106 14.57 -12.35 54.59
N LYS A 107 15.29 -12.06 55.69
CA LYS A 107 16.64 -12.57 55.88
C LYS A 107 16.56 -14.06 55.66
N LYS A 108 17.21 -14.51 54.59
CA LYS A 108 17.38 -15.93 54.30
C LYS A 108 18.40 -16.43 55.33
N ASP A 109 17.90 -16.82 56.50
CA ASP A 109 18.69 -17.56 57.47
C ASP A 109 19.11 -18.86 56.78
N ARG A 110 20.35 -18.86 56.26
CA ARG A 110 21.00 -20.06 55.75
C ARG A 110 21.42 -20.87 56.98
N VAL A 111 20.71 -21.97 57.21
CA VAL A 111 21.18 -23.12 57.98
C VAL A 111 22.17 -23.90 57.11
#